data_AF-A0A7S1EEW7-F1
#
_entry.id   AF-A0A7S1EEW7-F1
#
_cell.length_a   1.000
_cell.length_b   1.000
_cell.length_c   1.000
_cell.angle_alpha   90.00
_cell.angle_beta   90.00
_cell.angle_gamma   90.00
#
_symmetry.space_group_name_H-M   'P 1'
#
loop_
_entity.id
_entity.type
_entity.pdbx_description
1 polymer ?
#
loop_
_entity_poly.entity_id
_entity_poly.type
_entity_poly.pdbx_seq_one_letter_code
_entity_poly.pdbx_strand_id
1 'polypeptide(L)'
;PNPPRGPQPLIFKAAMQPADIVALFQSLQTQDGSSFTLDKLEPTEFLGGTGFRFEYSTIRKVDEVPLKGVAYGRVRDGELFLVSYSAPRLVFFPRYQSRVESLIRSVSLRG
;
A
#
# COMPACT_ATOMS: atom_id res chain seq x y z
N PRO A 1 1.22 -31.11 -17.19
CA PRO A 1 1.61 -30.47 -15.90
C PRO A 1 0.67 -29.30 -15.59
N ASN A 2 -0.21 -29.45 -14.60
CA ASN A 2 -1.00 -28.31 -14.12
C ASN A 2 -0.08 -27.32 -13.38
N PRO A 3 -0.20 -26.00 -13.61
CA PRO A 3 0.59 -25.03 -12.88
C PRO A 3 0.26 -25.12 -11.37
N PRO A 4 1.24 -24.91 -10.48
CA PRO A 4 0.99 -24.92 -9.05
C PRO A 4 -0.02 -23.83 -8.69
N ARG A 5 -1.12 -24.23 -8.04
CA ARG A 5 -2.11 -23.34 -7.44
C ARG A 5 -1.56 -22.80 -6.12
N GLY A 6 -0.63 -21.85 -6.24
CA GLY A 6 -0.23 -20.92 -5.19
C GLY A 6 -0.23 -19.51 -5.77
N PRO A 7 -0.34 -18.45 -4.96
CA PRO A 7 -0.20 -17.10 -5.48
C PRO A 7 1.15 -17.01 -6.19
N GLN A 8 1.14 -16.72 -7.50
CA GLN A 8 2.37 -16.42 -8.23
C GLN A 8 3.09 -15.28 -7.50
N PRO A 9 4.40 -15.38 -7.24
CA PRO A 9 5.12 -14.25 -6.65
C PRO A 9 4.94 -13.07 -7.61
N LEU A 10 4.22 -12.05 -7.16
CA LEU A 10 4.10 -10.81 -7.91
C LEU A 10 5.49 -10.20 -7.90
N ILE A 11 6.16 -10.25 -9.05
CA ILE A 11 7.46 -9.63 -9.25
C ILE A 11 7.18 -8.22 -9.73
N PHE A 12 7.73 -7.23 -9.03
CA PHE A 12 7.63 -5.84 -9.44
C PHE A 12 8.15 -5.64 -10.88
N LYS A 13 7.44 -4.82 -11.66
CA LYS A 13 7.87 -4.36 -12.98
C LYS A 13 7.67 -2.85 -13.07
N ALA A 14 8.63 -2.13 -13.65
CA ALA A 14 8.58 -0.67 -13.77
C ALA A 14 7.33 -0.13 -14.50
N ALA A 15 6.75 -0.92 -15.42
CA ALA A 15 5.56 -0.53 -16.18
C ALA A 15 4.22 -0.91 -15.50
N MET A 16 4.25 -1.39 -14.24
CA MET A 16 3.05 -1.74 -13.50
C MET A 16 2.12 -0.54 -13.34
N GLN A 17 0.82 -0.78 -13.54
CA GLN A 17 -0.19 0.22 -13.23
C GLN A 17 -0.40 0.29 -11.71
N PRO A 18 -0.97 1.40 -11.19
CA PRO A 18 -1.26 1.53 -9.75
C PRO A 18 -2.03 0.32 -9.16
N ALA A 19 -3.00 -0.22 -9.92
CA ALA A 19 -3.75 -1.41 -9.50
C ALA A 19 -2.87 -2.67 -9.37
N ASP A 20 -1.90 -2.87 -10.28
CA ASP A 20 -0.95 -3.99 -10.21
C ASP A 20 -0.02 -3.85 -9.01
N ILE A 21 0.38 -2.62 -8.68
CA ILE A 21 1.20 -2.34 -7.50
C ILE A 21 0.41 -2.58 -6.21
N VAL A 22 -0.88 -2.23 -6.19
CA VAL A 22 -1.75 -2.57 -5.04
C VAL A 22 -1.90 -4.07 -4.91
N ALA A 23 -2.07 -4.82 -6.01
CA ALA A 23 -2.13 -6.27 -5.98
C ALA A 23 -0.81 -6.88 -5.45
N LEU A 24 0.34 -6.35 -5.88
CA LEU A 24 1.65 -6.71 -5.34
C LEU A 24 1.72 -6.45 -3.83
N PHE A 25 1.34 -5.25 -3.39
CA PHE A 25 1.34 -4.86 -1.99
C PHE A 25 0.41 -5.75 -1.16
N GLN A 26 -0.80 -6.03 -1.64
CA GLN A 26 -1.73 -6.96 -1.03
C GLN A 26 -1.08 -8.33 -0.83
N SER A 27 -0.43 -8.87 -1.86
CA SER A 27 0.21 -10.20 -1.75
C SER A 27 1.28 -10.26 -0.67
N LEU A 28 1.99 -9.15 -0.40
CA LEU A 28 2.96 -9.02 0.69
C LEU A 28 2.27 -8.94 2.06
N GLN A 29 1.15 -8.21 2.14
CA GLN A 29 0.38 -8.06 3.39
C GLN A 29 -0.37 -9.33 3.81
N THR A 30 -0.69 -10.22 2.88
CA THR A 30 -1.48 -11.42 3.15
C THR A 30 -0.65 -12.71 3.24
N GLN A 31 0.69 -12.62 3.24
CA GLN A 31 1.55 -13.81 3.31
C GLN A 31 1.38 -14.61 4.60
N ASP A 32 1.01 -13.94 5.69
CA ASP A 32 0.73 -14.52 7.00
C ASP A 32 -0.73 -15.02 7.14
N GLY A 33 -1.52 -14.96 6.05
CA GLY A 33 -2.93 -15.31 6.05
C GLY A 33 -3.87 -14.18 6.51
N SER A 34 -3.37 -12.95 6.70
CA SER A 34 -4.21 -11.78 6.97
C SER A 34 -5.15 -11.49 5.81
N SER A 35 -6.29 -10.84 6.10
CA SER A 35 -7.19 -10.35 5.04
C SER A 35 -6.71 -9.00 4.50
N PHE A 36 -7.08 -8.68 3.27
CA PHE A 36 -6.82 -7.37 2.68
C PHE A 36 -8.01 -6.95 1.83
N THR A 37 -8.44 -5.71 1.99
CA THR A 37 -9.50 -5.10 1.18
C THR A 37 -9.03 -3.72 0.75
N LEU A 38 -9.04 -3.49 -0.56
CA LEU A 38 -8.81 -2.17 -1.13
C LEU A 38 -10.08 -1.34 -0.96
N ASP A 39 -9.99 -0.24 -0.21
CA ASP A 39 -11.12 0.64 0.07
C ASP A 39 -11.21 1.78 -0.96
N LYS A 40 -10.06 2.32 -1.37
CA LYS A 40 -9.97 3.42 -2.35
C LYS A 40 -8.63 3.39 -3.07
N LEU A 41 -8.61 3.76 -4.34
CA LEU A 41 -7.39 4.01 -5.12
C LEU A 41 -7.63 5.25 -5.98
N GLU A 42 -6.74 6.24 -5.90
CA GLU A 42 -6.85 7.50 -6.63
C GLU A 42 -5.47 8.06 -7.03
N PRO A 43 -5.36 8.78 -8.15
CA PRO A 43 -4.17 9.56 -8.45
C PRO A 43 -3.93 10.63 -7.37
N THR A 44 -2.67 10.87 -7.03
CA THR A 44 -2.27 11.94 -6.11
C THR A 44 -0.90 12.47 -6.49
N GLU A 45 -0.55 13.67 -6.05
CA GLU A 45 0.85 14.08 -6.04
C GLU A 45 1.62 13.35 -4.94
N PHE A 46 2.79 12.80 -5.29
CA PHE A 46 3.72 12.17 -4.36
C PHE A 46 5.16 12.31 -4.86
N LEU A 47 6.08 12.68 -3.97
CA LEU A 47 7.50 12.89 -4.27
C LEU A 47 7.74 13.89 -5.42
N GLY A 48 6.93 14.95 -5.51
CA GLY A 48 7.07 16.00 -6.53
C GLY A 48 6.60 15.60 -7.94
N GLY A 49 5.66 14.66 -8.07
CA GLY A 49 5.06 14.32 -9.36
C GLY A 49 3.85 13.40 -9.22
N THR A 50 3.33 12.92 -10.34
CA THR A 50 2.14 12.06 -10.37
C THR A 50 2.45 10.69 -9.78
N GLY A 51 1.77 10.38 -8.67
CA GLY A 51 1.73 9.08 -8.03
C GLY A 51 0.28 8.64 -7.81
N PHE A 52 0.09 7.76 -6.83
CA PHE A 52 -1.21 7.25 -6.45
C PHE A 52 -1.30 7.07 -4.94
N ARG A 53 -2.51 7.23 -4.41
CA ARG A 53 -2.88 6.99 -3.02
C ARG A 53 -3.90 5.87 -2.99
N PHE A 54 -3.75 4.98 -2.03
CA PHE A 54 -4.78 3.99 -1.75
C PHE A 54 -5.05 3.83 -0.26
N GLU A 55 -6.30 3.57 0.06
CA GLU A 55 -6.76 3.20 1.39
C GLU A 55 -7.12 1.72 1.40
N TYR A 56 -6.82 1.04 2.50
CA TYR A 56 -7.11 -0.38 2.64
C TYR A 56 -7.48 -0.74 4.06
N SER A 57 -8.15 -1.88 4.20
CA SER A 57 -8.49 -2.49 5.47
C SER A 57 -7.91 -3.90 5.54
N THR A 58 -7.44 -4.31 6.72
CA THR A 58 -6.81 -5.60 6.95
C THR A 58 -7.29 -6.17 8.28
N ILE A 59 -7.59 -7.47 8.33
CA ILE A 59 -7.74 -8.21 9.59
C ILE A 59 -6.48 -9.04 9.74
N ARG A 60 -5.67 -8.71 10.76
CA ARG A 60 -4.38 -9.37 10.96
C ARG A 60 -4.60 -10.77 11.48
N LYS A 61 -3.95 -11.77 10.87
CA LYS A 61 -4.25 -13.17 11.21
C LYS A 61 -3.83 -13.56 12.63
N VAL A 62 -2.75 -12.98 13.13
CA VAL A 62 -2.16 -13.34 14.42
C VAL A 62 -3.01 -12.97 15.64
N ASP A 63 -3.77 -11.89 15.57
CA ASP A 63 -4.52 -11.33 16.71
C ASP A 63 -5.94 -10.87 16.36
N GLU A 64 -6.39 -11.11 15.13
CA GLU A 64 -7.69 -10.71 14.58
C GLU A 64 -7.98 -9.20 14.65
N VAL A 65 -6.96 -8.38 14.87
CA VAL A 65 -7.16 -6.94 15.02
C VAL A 65 -7.48 -6.31 13.68
N PRO A 66 -8.57 -5.52 13.57
CA PRO A 66 -8.89 -4.75 12.39
C PRO A 66 -8.00 -3.51 12.29
N LEU A 67 -7.23 -3.46 11.21
CA LEU A 67 -6.37 -2.35 10.83
C LEU A 67 -7.01 -1.56 9.69
N LYS A 68 -6.71 -0.25 9.67
CA LYS A 68 -6.89 0.58 8.49
C LYS A 68 -5.52 1.09 8.04
N GLY A 69 -5.33 1.20 6.74
CA GLY A 69 -4.12 1.67 6.11
C GLY A 69 -4.36 2.75 5.08
N VAL A 70 -3.36 3.62 4.92
CA VAL A 70 -3.24 4.56 3.81
C VAL A 70 -1.82 4.47 3.28
N ALA A 71 -1.69 4.40 1.96
CA ALA A 71 -0.41 4.29 1.30
C ALA A 71 -0.33 5.22 0.10
N TYR A 72 0.89 5.68 -0.18
CA TYR A 72 1.24 6.53 -1.30
C TYR A 72 2.35 5.85 -2.07
N GLY A 73 2.22 5.81 -3.40
CA GLY A 73 3.15 5.15 -4.27
C GLY A 73 3.47 5.97 -5.51
N ARG A 74 4.68 5.84 -6.02
CA ARG A 74 5.09 6.35 -7.32
C ARG A 74 6.20 5.47 -7.88
N VAL A 75 6.09 5.14 -9.17
CA VAL A 75 7.22 4.57 -9.91
C VAL A 75 8.00 5.71 -10.55
N ARG A 76 9.30 5.78 -10.29
CA ARG A 76 10.23 6.76 -10.87
C ARG A 76 11.53 6.05 -11.22
N ASP A 77 12.05 6.28 -12.42
CA ASP A 77 13.34 5.75 -12.89
C ASP A 77 13.47 4.23 -12.76
N GLY A 78 12.34 3.51 -12.93
CA GLY A 78 12.27 2.06 -12.83
C GLY A 78 12.16 1.52 -11.41
N GLU A 79 12.07 2.37 -10.40
CA GLU A 79 11.97 2.01 -8.99
C GLU A 79 10.59 2.36 -8.41
N LEU A 80 10.05 1.49 -7.56
CA LEU A 80 8.84 1.76 -6.80
C LEU A 80 9.18 2.40 -5.47
N PHE A 81 8.76 3.65 -5.29
CA PHE A 81 8.74 4.33 -4.01
C PHE A 81 7.35 4.20 -3.41
N LEU A 82 7.26 3.58 -2.22
CA LEU A 82 5.99 3.38 -1.53
C LEU A 82 6.16 3.67 -0.04
N VAL A 83 5.25 4.45 0.51
CA VAL A 83 5.10 4.67 1.95
C VAL A 83 3.72 4.23 2.37
N SER A 84 3.63 3.44 3.44
CA SER A 84 2.37 2.99 3.99
C SER A 84 2.31 3.28 5.48
N TYR A 85 1.15 3.73 5.93
CA TYR A 85 0.81 3.86 7.33
C TYR A 85 -0.40 2.99 7.63
N SER A 86 -0.25 2.09 8.59
CA SER A 86 -1.30 1.19 9.06
C SER A 86 -1.36 1.20 10.57
N ALA A 87 -2.57 1.19 11.12
CA ALA A 87 -2.81 1.18 12.56
C ALA A 87 -4.19 0.60 12.90
N PRO A 88 -4.43 0.19 14.16
CA PRO A 88 -5.75 -0.23 14.61
C PRO A 88 -6.82 0.82 14.29
N ARG A 89 -7.88 0.37 13.63
CA ARG A 89 -8.86 1.22 12.94
C ARG A 89 -9.58 2.21 13.87
N LEU A 90 -9.82 1.84 15.13
CA LEU A 90 -10.72 2.59 16.02
C LEU A 90 -10.11 3.86 16.61
N VAL A 91 -8.89 3.79 17.12
CA VAL A 91 -8.29 4.88 17.91
C VAL A 91 -7.02 5.41 17.24
N PHE A 92 -6.06 4.53 16.97
CA PHE A 92 -4.73 4.95 16.55
C PHE A 92 -4.71 5.51 15.13
N PHE A 93 -5.43 4.87 14.20
CA PHE A 93 -5.48 5.33 12.82
C PHE A 93 -6.03 6.77 12.70
N PRO A 94 -7.28 7.08 13.12
CA PRO A 94 -7.81 8.44 12.99
C PRO A 94 -7.01 9.47 13.79
N ARG A 95 -6.42 9.08 14.94
CA ARG A 95 -5.61 9.97 15.78
C ARG A 95 -4.36 10.50 15.08
N TYR A 96 -3.72 9.68 14.24
CA TYR A 96 -2.44 10.06 13.61
C TYR A 96 -2.52 10.25 12.11
N GLN A 97 -3.63 9.88 11.46
CA GLN A 97 -3.79 9.96 10.01
C GLN A 97 -3.37 11.33 9.46
N SER A 98 -3.97 12.42 9.94
CA SER A 98 -3.69 13.76 9.41
C SER A 98 -2.21 14.16 9.54
N ARG A 99 -1.59 13.82 10.67
CA ARG A 99 -0.15 14.09 10.89
C ARG A 99 0.71 13.28 9.92
N VAL A 100 0.38 12.01 9.72
CA VAL A 100 1.14 11.13 8.83
C VAL A 100 0.96 11.55 7.36
N GLU A 101 -0.26 11.87 6.93
CA GLU A 101 -0.51 12.37 5.58
C GLU A 101 0.24 13.69 5.32
N SER A 102 0.34 14.57 6.32
CA SER A 102 1.13 15.80 6.23
C SER A 102 2.63 15.51 6.04
N LEU A 103 3.16 14.54 6.80
CA LEU A 103 4.56 14.11 6.65
C LEU A 103 4.81 13.54 5.25
N ILE A 104 3.94 12.64 4.78
CA ILE A 104 4.06 12.00 3.47
C ILE A 104 4.04 13.05 2.34
N ARG A 105 3.13 14.03 2.42
CA ARG A 105 3.07 15.14 1.45
C ARG A 105 4.32 16.01 1.45
N SER A 106 5.01 16.11 2.59
CA SER A 106 6.25 16.88 2.69
C SER A 106 7.48 16.14 2.16
N VAL A 107 7.38 14.83 1.89
CA VAL A 107 8.51 14.06 1.36
C VAL A 107 8.78 14.45 -0.08
N SER A 108 10.04 14.82 -0.34
CA SER A 108 10.58 15.04 -1.69
C SER A 108 11.77 14.11 -1.90
N LEU A 109 11.84 13.45 -3.06
CA LEU A 109 13.08 12.84 -3.51
C LEU A 109 14.02 13.94 -4.00
N ARG A 110 15.16 14.12 -3.32
CA ARG A 110 16.28 14.92 -3.85
C ARG A 110 17.13 13.99 -4.70
N GLY A 111 17.11 14.22 -6.01
CA GLY A 111 17.79 13.43 -7.02
C GLY A 111 17.55 14.06 -8.37
#